data_AF-A0A094LPY2-F1
#
_entry.id   AF-A0A094LPY2-F1
#
_cell.length_a   1.000
_cell.length_b   1.000
_cell.length_c   1.000
_cell.angle_alpha   90.00
_cell.angle_beta   90.00
_cell.angle_gamma   90.00
#
_symmetry.space_group_name_H-M   'P 1'
#
loop_
_entity.id
_entity.type
_entity.pdbx_description
1 polymer ?
#
loop_
_entity_poly.entity_id
_entity_poly.type
_entity_poly.pdbx_seq_one_letter_code
_entity_poly.pdbx_strand_id
1 'polypeptide(L)'
;VHLRKVKFQAKLEHEYIHNFKVLQAAFKKMGVDKIIAVERLVKGKFQDNFEFIQWFKKFFDANYDGKEYNPLLARQGQDAAPPPNPGDHIFNKPKKPIGTAG
;
A
#
# COMPACT_ATOMS: atom_id res chain seq x y z
N VAL A 1 8.48 -9.26 -8.18
CA VAL A 1 8.74 -7.81 -8.28
C VAL A 1 10.11 -7.50 -7.67
N HIS A 2 10.88 -6.55 -8.21
CA HIS A 2 12.21 -6.19 -7.66
C HIS A 2 12.08 -5.21 -6.48
N LEU A 3 11.75 -5.71 -5.29
CA LEU A 3 11.50 -4.87 -4.10
C LEU A 3 12.72 -4.03 -3.66
N ARG A 4 13.94 -4.49 -3.92
CA ARG A 4 15.18 -3.70 -3.67
C ARG A 4 15.25 -2.39 -4.46
N LYS A 5 14.48 -2.26 -5.54
CA LYS A 5 14.41 -1.02 -6.33
C LYS A 5 13.32 -0.08 -5.85
N VAL A 6 12.44 -0.51 -4.94
CA VAL A 6 11.34 0.31 -4.42
C VAL A 6 11.88 1.21 -3.31
N LYS A 7 11.56 2.50 -3.41
CA LYS A 7 11.84 3.52 -2.39
C LYS A 7 10.69 3.54 -1.38
N PHE A 8 10.82 2.83 -0.27
CA PHE A 8 9.76 2.76 0.76
C PHE A 8 9.59 4.06 1.56
N GLN A 9 10.64 4.88 1.61
CA GLN A 9 10.67 6.18 2.27
C GLN A 9 10.59 7.34 1.25
N ALA A 10 9.93 7.11 0.11
CA ALA A 10 9.74 8.13 -0.93
C ALA A 10 8.96 9.33 -0.38
N LYS A 11 9.44 10.54 -0.68
CA LYS A 11 8.82 11.81 -0.27
C LYS A 11 8.55 12.74 -1.43
N LEU A 12 9.26 12.56 -2.54
CA LEU A 12 9.18 13.43 -3.72
C LEU A 12 8.46 12.73 -4.87
N GLU A 13 7.78 13.53 -5.71
CA GLU A 13 6.96 13.01 -6.82
C GLU A 13 7.75 12.08 -7.76
N HIS A 14 8.99 12.45 -8.11
CA HIS A 14 9.85 11.63 -8.98
C HIS A 14 10.20 10.26 -8.37
N GLU A 15 10.18 10.13 -7.04
CA GLU A 15 10.40 8.86 -6.33
C GLU A 15 9.17 7.96 -6.41
N TYR A 16 7.97 8.54 -6.31
CA TYR A 16 6.72 7.82 -6.55
C TYR A 16 6.62 7.33 -8.00
N ILE A 17 6.98 8.18 -8.97
CA ILE A 17 7.05 7.79 -10.40
C ILE A 17 8.00 6.59 -10.58
N HIS A 18 9.18 6.62 -9.96
CA HIS A 18 10.13 5.51 -10.00
C HIS A 18 9.51 4.21 -9.44
N ASN A 19 8.84 4.27 -8.29
CA ASN A 19 8.16 3.11 -7.71
C ASN A 19 7.06 2.54 -8.63
N PHE A 20 6.25 3.40 -9.26
CA PHE A 20 5.25 2.96 -10.22
C PHE A 20 5.85 2.33 -11.48
N LYS A 21 7.03 2.78 -11.95
CA LYS A 21 7.73 2.10 -13.05
C LYS A 21 8.18 0.67 -12.67
N VAL A 22 8.61 0.46 -11.43
CA VAL A 22 8.91 -0.89 -10.91
C VAL A 22 7.66 -1.78 -10.93
N LEU A 23 6.50 -1.23 -10.57
CA LEU A 23 5.22 -1.93 -10.62
C LEU A 23 4.77 -2.25 -12.05
N GLN A 24 4.85 -1.28 -12.96
CA GLN A 24 4.52 -1.48 -14.38
C GLN A 24 5.38 -2.60 -15.01
N ALA A 25 6.68 -2.62 -14.71
CA ALA A 25 7.57 -3.68 -15.19
C ALA A 25 7.15 -5.07 -14.67
N ALA A 26 6.65 -5.16 -13.43
CA ALA A 26 6.12 -6.39 -12.89
C ALA A 26 4.82 -6.83 -13.58
N PHE A 27 3.90 -5.90 -13.82
CA PHE A 27 2.65 -6.19 -14.52
C PHE A 27 2.91 -6.65 -15.95
N LYS A 28 3.79 -5.96 -16.67
CA LYS A 28 4.21 -6.36 -18.02
C LYS A 28 4.81 -7.76 -18.05
N LYS A 29 5.65 -8.11 -17.07
CA LYS A 29 6.24 -9.46 -16.97
C LYS A 29 5.18 -10.56 -16.77
N MET A 30 4.09 -10.23 -16.09
CA MET A 30 3.00 -11.17 -15.78
C MET A 30 1.83 -11.11 -16.77
N GLY A 31 1.94 -10.32 -17.85
CA GLY A 31 0.86 -10.16 -18.83
C GLY A 31 -0.40 -9.48 -18.29
N VAL A 32 -0.25 -8.57 -17.33
CA VAL A 32 -1.38 -7.82 -16.76
C VAL A 32 -1.63 -6.56 -17.60
N ASP A 33 -2.76 -6.52 -18.31
CA ASP A 33 -3.14 -5.43 -19.23
C ASP A 33 -3.70 -4.18 -18.55
N LYS A 34 -3.69 -4.13 -17.20
CA LYS A 34 -4.18 -2.95 -16.48
C LYS A 34 -3.26 -1.76 -16.73
N ILE A 35 -3.81 -0.73 -17.37
CA ILE A 35 -3.17 0.58 -17.46
C ILE A 35 -3.14 1.25 -16.07
N ILE A 36 -1.93 1.57 -15.61
CA ILE A 36 -1.67 2.34 -14.39
C ILE A 36 -1.44 3.79 -14.80
N ALA A 37 -2.38 4.68 -14.47
CA ALA A 37 -2.30 6.12 -14.76
C ALA A 37 -1.34 6.83 -13.78
N VAL A 38 -0.03 6.56 -13.93
CA VAL A 38 1.02 7.01 -12.99
C VAL A 38 0.94 8.51 -12.72
N GLU A 39 0.83 9.34 -13.76
CA GLU A 39 0.78 10.80 -13.62
C GLU A 39 -0.36 11.29 -12.75
N ARG A 40 -1.50 10.57 -12.73
CA ARG A 40 -2.64 10.92 -11.87
C ARG A 40 -2.45 10.40 -10.45
N LEU A 41 -1.94 9.18 -10.31
CA LEU A 41 -1.72 8.55 -9.01
C LEU A 41 -0.68 9.30 -8.17
N VAL A 42 0.43 9.73 -8.78
CA VAL A 42 1.51 10.44 -8.06
C VAL A 42 1.11 11.82 -7.55
N LYS A 43 0.00 12.39 -8.05
CA LYS A 43 -0.58 13.63 -7.53
C LYS A 43 -1.35 13.44 -6.21
N GLY A 44 -1.52 12.19 -5.76
CA GLY A 44 -2.18 11.89 -4.49
C GLY A 44 -3.69 12.19 -4.47
N LYS A 45 -4.33 12.35 -5.63
CA LYS A 45 -5.76 12.60 -5.72
C LYS A 45 -6.55 11.38 -5.22
N PHE A 46 -7.52 11.62 -4.34
CA PHE A 46 -8.32 10.56 -3.71
C PHE A 46 -9.02 9.67 -4.75
N GLN A 47 -9.69 10.28 -5.72
CA GLN A 47 -10.48 9.55 -6.73
C GLN A 47 -9.63 8.55 -7.53
N ASP A 48 -8.53 9.01 -8.14
CA ASP A 48 -7.65 8.15 -8.96
C ASP A 48 -7.02 7.03 -8.12
N ASN A 49 -6.59 7.34 -6.89
CA ASN A 49 -5.99 6.35 -5.99
C ASN A 49 -7.03 5.35 -5.47
N PHE A 50 -8.25 5.81 -5.16
CA PHE A 50 -9.34 4.96 -4.69
C PHE A 50 -9.81 3.98 -5.78
N GLU A 51 -9.95 4.46 -7.03
CA GLU A 51 -10.27 3.60 -8.16
C GLU A 51 -9.18 2.53 -8.37
N PHE A 52 -7.90 2.94 -8.30
CA PHE A 52 -6.79 2.01 -8.46
C PHE A 52 -6.76 0.94 -7.35
N ILE A 53 -6.89 1.33 -6.08
CA ILE A 53 -6.85 0.35 -4.98
C ILE A 53 -8.07 -0.57 -4.98
N GLN A 54 -9.24 -0.06 -5.39
CA GLN A 54 -10.44 -0.88 -5.53
C GLN A 54 -10.25 -1.97 -6.58
N TRP A 55 -9.69 -1.63 -7.74
CA TRP A 55 -9.32 -2.63 -8.75
C TRP A 55 -8.23 -3.57 -8.22
N PHE A 56 -7.20 -3.03 -7.55
CA PHE A 56 -6.08 -3.82 -7.06
C PHE A 56 -6.51 -4.88 -6.03
N LYS A 57 -7.49 -4.56 -5.17
CA LYS A 57 -8.06 -5.55 -4.22
C LYS A 57 -8.70 -6.72 -4.96
N LYS A 58 -9.52 -6.45 -5.98
CA LYS A 58 -10.13 -7.51 -6.80
C LYS A 58 -9.07 -8.34 -7.53
N PHE A 59 -8.04 -7.69 -8.05
CA PHE A 59 -6.89 -8.36 -8.66
C PHE A 59 -6.16 -9.25 -7.67
N PHE A 60 -5.90 -8.76 -6.45
CA PHE A 60 -5.25 -9.55 -5.40
C PHE A 60 -6.09 -10.77 -5.02
N ASP A 61 -7.38 -10.59 -4.75
CA ASP A 61 -8.27 -11.68 -4.33
C ASP A 61 -8.38 -12.80 -5.37
N ALA A 62 -8.36 -12.44 -6.66
CA ALA A 62 -8.43 -13.39 -7.76
C ALA A 62 -7.13 -14.21 -7.95
N ASN A 63 -6.00 -13.74 -7.43
CA ASN A 63 -4.68 -14.36 -7.67
C ASN A 63 -4.00 -14.87 -6.39
N TYR A 64 -4.50 -14.52 -5.21
CA TYR A 64 -3.91 -14.91 -3.94
C TYR A 64 -4.26 -16.36 -3.60
N ASP A 65 -3.23 -17.16 -3.34
CA ASP A 65 -3.33 -18.60 -3.10
C ASP A 65 -3.30 -18.97 -1.60
N GLY A 66 -3.45 -17.98 -0.71
CA GLY A 66 -3.48 -18.19 0.74
C GLY A 66 -2.12 -18.20 1.43
N LYS A 67 -1.00 -18.08 0.69
CA LYS A 67 0.34 -18.14 1.26
C LYS A 67 0.68 -16.97 2.16
N GLU A 68 1.23 -17.27 3.34
CA GLU A 68 1.74 -16.24 4.24
C GLU A 68 2.84 -15.40 3.59
N TYR A 69 2.79 -14.09 3.84
CA TYR A 69 3.78 -13.13 3.38
C TYR A 69 4.22 -12.23 4.53
N ASN A 70 5.53 -12.20 4.81
CA ASN A 70 6.10 -11.30 5.81
C ASN A 70 6.59 -9.99 5.14
N PRO A 71 5.83 -8.89 5.22
CA PRO A 71 6.19 -7.64 4.55
C PRO A 71 7.44 -6.99 5.14
N LEU A 72 7.72 -7.16 6.44
CA LEU A 72 8.86 -6.53 7.10
C LEU A 72 10.18 -7.15 6.61
N LEU A 73 10.23 -8.48 6.55
CA LEU A 73 11.38 -9.21 6.00
C LEU A 73 11.58 -8.89 4.52
N ALA A 74 10.51 -8.83 3.73
CA ALA A 74 10.58 -8.49 2.31
C ALA A 74 11.12 -7.07 2.06
N ARG A 75 10.86 -6.14 2.99
CA ARG A 75 11.41 -4.78 3.00
C ARG A 75 12.79 -4.66 3.66
N GLN A 76 13.38 -5.77 4.10
CA GLN A 76 14.66 -5.79 4.82
C GLN A 76 14.65 -4.88 6.06
N GLY A 77 13.52 -4.86 6.78
CA GLY A 77 13.36 -4.02 7.98
C GLY A 77 13.07 -2.54 7.71
N GLN A 78 12.95 -2.11 6.45
CA GLN A 78 12.53 -0.74 6.15
C GLN A 78 11.05 -0.54 6.53
N ASP A 79 10.80 0.52 7.29
CA ASP A 79 9.46 1.03 7.50
C ASP A 79 8.86 1.49 6.16
N ALA A 80 7.54 1.33 6.01
CA ALA A 80 6.81 1.81 4.84
C ALA A 80 5.71 2.81 5.20
N ALA A 81 5.45 3.01 6.49
CA ALA A 81 4.51 4.03 6.93
C ALA A 81 5.20 5.40 6.84
N PRO A 82 4.57 6.43 6.25
CA PRO A 82 4.96 7.79 6.56
C PRO A 82 4.80 8.02 8.08
N PRO A 83 5.57 8.94 8.67
CA PRO A 83 5.40 9.28 10.09
C PRO A 83 3.91 9.59 10.36
N PRO A 84 3.35 9.13 11.49
CA PRO A 84 1.95 9.35 11.80
C PRO A 84 1.65 10.85 11.70
N ASN A 85 0.60 11.20 10.97
CA ASN A 85 0.11 12.58 10.98
C ASN A 85 -0.22 12.95 12.44
N PRO A 86 0.20 14.14 12.94
CA PRO A 86 -0.12 14.57 14.31
C PRO A 86 -1.63 14.71 14.61
N GLY A 87 -2.51 14.46 13.64
CA GLY A 87 -3.96 14.60 13.75
C GLY A 87 -4.73 13.32 14.10
N ASP A 88 -4.09 12.14 14.19
CA ASP A 88 -4.79 10.90 14.54
C ASP A 88 -4.88 10.69 16.06
N HIS A 89 -5.53 11.65 16.73
CA HIS A 89 -6.32 11.35 17.91
C HIS A 89 -7.77 11.65 17.54
N ILE A 90 -8.61 10.63 17.42
CA ILE A 90 -10.04 10.56 17.77
C ILE A 90 -10.59 9.26 17.15
N PHE A 91 -10.35 8.14 17.82
CA PHE A 91 -11.40 7.12 17.93
C PHE A 91 -11.39 6.65 19.39
N ASN A 92 -12.25 7.30 20.16
CA ASN A 92 -12.49 6.99 21.56
C ASN A 92 -13.11 5.58 21.61
N LYS A 93 -12.31 4.55 21.92
CA LYS A 93 -12.88 3.22 22.22
C LYS A 93 -13.65 3.32 23.54
N PRO A 94 -14.93 2.94 23.61
CA PRO A 94 -15.64 2.87 24.88
C PRO A 94 -14.95 1.82 25.76
N LYS A 95 -14.58 2.20 26.99
CA LYS A 95 -14.10 1.25 28.01
C LYS A 95 -15.23 0.27 28.32
N LYS A 96 -15.01 -1.03 28.10
CA LYS A 96 -15.89 -2.08 28.64
C LYS A 96 -15.80 -2.03 30.18
N PRO A 97 -16.92 -2.00 30.92
CA PRO A 97 -16.87 -2.14 32.36
C PRO A 97 -16.41 -3.56 32.70
N ILE A 98 -15.35 -3.65 33.49
CA ILE A 98 -14.90 -4.89 34.12
C ILE A 98 -15.98 -5.25 35.16
N GLY A 99 -16.69 -6.34 34.94
CA GLY A 99 -17.55 -6.94 35.96
C GLY A 99 -16.69 -7.51 37.06
N THR A 100 -16.80 -6.94 38.26
CA THR A 100 -16.32 -7.58 39.49
C THR A 100 -17.26 -8.71 39.87
N ALA A 101 -16.73 -9.91 39.94
CA ALA A 101 -17.34 -11.03 40.62
C ALA A 101 -17.52 -10.70 42.11
N GLY A 102 -18.71 -11.01 42.63
CA GLY A 102 -19.07 -11.02 44.03
C GLY A 102 -20.19 -12.02 44.22
#